data_AF-O88031-F1
#
_entry.id   AF-O88031-F1
#
_cell.length_a   1.000
_cell.length_b   1.000
_cell.length_c   1.000
_cell.angle_alpha   90.00
_cell.angle_beta   90.00
_cell.angle_gamma   90.00
#
_symmetry.space_group_name_H-M   'P 1'
#
loop_
_entity.id
_entity.type
_entity.pdbx_description
1 polymer ?
#
loop_
_entity_poly.entity_id
_entity_poly.type
_entity_poly.pdbx_seq_one_letter_code
_entity_poly.pdbx_strand_id
1 'polypeptide(L)'
;MTGGFEGPGAKPTTTLAAVVARVGALADRLDVPHAEVFDVGRLSAASGVPESVVGALLGGRPTGGADVQTRFVQRLDLLRRTRLKPNGRKYTQQEIADGAGMSRQQAGALINGDRRPTMEHCDAIQRFFRVHAGFLTAEDPEALAGALQRTEQELLQQLADRERQAAAPADDPLERLLQDHGVRGIAWRAAQLPTDQHRDKVAEWLDMLLESVKRPES
;
A
#
# COMPACT_ATOMS: atom_id res chain seq x y z
N MET A 1 27.32 5.36 -38.70
CA MET A 1 25.98 5.55 -38.12
C MET A 1 25.28 4.20 -38.06
N THR A 2 25.38 3.50 -36.94
CA THR A 2 24.70 2.21 -36.72
C THR A 2 23.53 2.48 -35.78
N GLY A 3 22.35 2.70 -36.38
CA GLY A 3 21.10 2.77 -35.64
C GLY A 3 20.74 1.38 -35.13
N GLY A 4 21.10 1.10 -33.87
CA GLY A 4 20.59 -0.05 -33.16
C GLY A 4 19.13 0.19 -32.82
N PHE A 5 18.23 -0.57 -33.45
CA PHE A 5 16.86 -0.68 -33.00
C PHE A 5 16.85 -1.31 -31.61
N GLU A 6 16.68 -0.51 -30.56
CA GLU A 6 16.28 -0.99 -29.25
C GLU A 6 14.93 -1.70 -29.38
N GLY A 7 14.93 -3.02 -29.24
CA GLY A 7 13.70 -3.78 -29.20
C GLY A 7 12.80 -3.33 -28.04
N PRO A 8 11.46 -3.55 -28.13
CA PRO A 8 10.51 -3.17 -27.09
C PRO A 8 10.77 -3.81 -25.72
N GLY A 9 11.69 -4.78 -25.61
CA GLY A 9 12.13 -5.39 -24.34
C GLY A 9 13.15 -4.56 -23.52
N ALA A 10 13.82 -3.57 -24.12
CA ALA A 10 14.83 -2.76 -23.41
C ALA A 10 14.20 -1.77 -22.41
N LYS A 11 13.07 -1.16 -22.77
CA LYS A 11 12.35 -0.20 -21.92
C LYS A 11 11.75 -0.81 -20.64
N PRO A 12 10.95 -1.90 -20.69
CA PRO A 12 10.29 -2.44 -19.49
C PRO A 12 11.29 -3.00 -18.46
N THR A 13 12.39 -3.60 -18.92
CA THR A 13 13.44 -4.12 -18.04
C THR A 13 14.20 -2.99 -17.34
N THR A 14 14.48 -1.89 -18.06
CA THR A 14 15.10 -0.69 -17.47
C THR A 14 14.19 -0.03 -16.45
N THR A 15 12.88 0.02 -16.72
CA THR A 15 11.88 0.51 -15.77
C THR A 15 11.84 -0.34 -14.50
N LEU A 16 11.86 -1.68 -14.63
CA LEU A 16 11.88 -2.57 -13.48
C LEU A 16 13.12 -2.35 -12.61
N ALA A 17 14.32 -2.32 -13.21
CA ALA A 17 15.56 -2.10 -12.48
C ALA A 17 15.55 -0.76 -11.71
N ALA A 18 15.01 0.30 -12.33
CA ALA A 18 14.87 1.60 -11.67
C ALA A 18 13.90 1.56 -10.48
N VAL A 19 12.77 0.84 -10.60
CA VAL A 19 11.81 0.68 -9.49
C VAL A 19 12.44 -0.13 -8.35
N VAL A 20 13.13 -1.23 -8.65
CA VAL A 20 13.84 -2.04 -7.64
C VAL A 20 14.84 -1.19 -6.86
N ALA A 21 15.64 -0.38 -7.54
CA ALA A 21 16.61 0.51 -6.88
C ALA A 21 15.94 1.53 -5.94
N ARG A 22 14.83 2.16 -6.37
CA ARG A 22 14.10 3.12 -5.53
C ARG A 22 13.44 2.45 -4.31
N VAL A 23 12.83 1.29 -4.50
CA VAL A 23 12.22 0.50 -3.42
C VAL A 23 13.27 0.06 -2.40
N GLY A 24 14.44 -0.40 -2.85
CA GLY A 24 15.55 -0.75 -1.96
C GLY A 24 16.03 0.45 -1.14
N ALA A 25 16.22 1.61 -1.77
CA ALA A 25 16.61 2.83 -1.08
C ALA A 25 15.56 3.31 -0.06
N LEU A 26 14.27 3.12 -0.33
CA LEU A 26 13.20 3.44 0.63
C LEU A 26 13.18 2.46 1.80
N ALA A 27 13.39 1.16 1.53
CA ALA A 27 13.49 0.14 2.57
C ALA A 27 14.66 0.45 3.53
N ASP A 28 15.83 0.83 2.98
CA ASP A 28 17.00 1.24 3.76
C ASP A 28 16.69 2.44 4.66
N ARG A 29 15.97 3.46 4.15
CA ARG A 29 15.58 4.65 4.92
C ARG A 29 14.60 4.35 6.05
N LEU A 30 13.79 3.31 5.89
CA LEU A 30 12.78 2.88 6.87
C LEU A 30 13.27 1.76 7.80
N ASP A 31 14.50 1.27 7.60
CA ASP A 31 15.05 0.10 8.30
C ASP A 31 14.19 -1.16 8.10
N VAL A 32 13.56 -1.30 6.93
CA VAL A 32 12.77 -2.48 6.55
C VAL A 32 13.68 -3.49 5.86
N PRO A 33 13.72 -4.76 6.28
CA PRO A 33 14.55 -5.77 5.65
C PRO A 33 14.21 -5.95 4.17
N HIS A 34 15.23 -5.97 3.30
CA HIS A 34 15.04 -6.22 1.87
C HIS A 34 14.36 -7.57 1.58
N ALA A 35 14.58 -8.57 2.43
CA ALA A 35 13.91 -9.86 2.33
C ALA A 35 12.40 -9.78 2.51
N GLU A 36 11.89 -8.79 3.25
CA GLU A 36 10.45 -8.55 3.42
C GLU A 36 9.87 -7.80 2.21
N VAL A 37 10.61 -6.81 1.70
CA VAL A 37 10.18 -5.97 0.57
C VAL A 37 10.25 -6.72 -0.76
N PHE A 38 11.28 -7.53 -0.95
CA PHE A 38 11.51 -8.35 -2.14
C PHE A 38 11.15 -9.83 -1.93
N ASP A 39 10.23 -10.12 -1.00
CA ASP A 39 9.71 -11.47 -0.81
C ASP A 39 9.11 -12.01 -2.12
N VAL A 40 9.71 -13.08 -2.63
CA VAL A 40 9.39 -13.64 -3.95
C VAL A 40 7.95 -14.16 -4.01
N GLY A 41 7.46 -14.77 -2.93
CA GLY A 41 6.10 -15.32 -2.86
C GLY A 41 5.04 -14.22 -2.86
N ARG A 42 5.26 -13.17 -2.05
CA ARG A 42 4.39 -11.98 -1.97
C ARG A 42 4.37 -11.24 -3.31
N LEU A 43 5.53 -11.04 -3.94
CA LEU A 43 5.62 -10.41 -5.25
C LEU A 43 4.97 -11.24 -6.34
N SER A 44 5.12 -12.56 -6.32
CA SER A 44 4.42 -13.47 -7.23
C SER A 44 2.91 -13.34 -7.10
N ALA A 45 2.38 -13.43 -5.87
CA ALA A 45 0.95 -13.30 -5.59
C ALA A 45 0.38 -11.91 -5.94
N ALA A 46 1.19 -10.85 -5.84
CA ALA A 46 0.77 -9.48 -6.13
C ALA A 46 0.82 -9.12 -7.63
N SER A 47 1.78 -9.68 -8.37
CA SER A 47 2.01 -9.38 -9.79
C SER A 47 1.38 -10.38 -10.75
N GLY A 48 1.15 -11.63 -10.30
CA GLY A 48 0.79 -12.73 -11.19
C GLY A 48 2.01 -13.48 -11.75
N VAL A 49 3.22 -12.94 -11.60
CA VAL A 49 4.43 -13.51 -12.21
C VAL A 49 4.89 -14.74 -11.41
N PRO A 50 5.25 -15.87 -12.05
CA PRO A 50 5.73 -17.05 -11.33
C PRO A 50 6.97 -16.75 -10.47
N GLU A 51 7.08 -17.37 -9.29
CA GLU A 51 8.19 -17.14 -8.35
C GLU A 51 9.58 -17.28 -8.98
N SER A 52 9.78 -18.29 -9.85
CA SER A 52 11.04 -18.49 -10.57
C SER A 52 11.38 -17.35 -11.52
N VAL A 53 10.36 -16.74 -12.14
CA VAL A 53 10.49 -15.60 -13.05
C VAL A 53 10.75 -14.34 -12.24
N VAL A 54 10.06 -14.14 -11.11
CA VAL A 54 10.33 -13.04 -10.17
C VAL A 54 11.79 -13.06 -9.70
N GLY A 55 12.28 -14.21 -9.21
CA GLY A 55 13.67 -14.34 -8.76
C GLY A 55 14.70 -14.16 -9.89
N ALA A 56 14.36 -14.51 -11.13
CA ALA A 56 15.20 -14.22 -12.28
C ALA A 56 15.25 -12.71 -12.59
N LEU A 57 14.08 -12.06 -12.65
CA LEU A 57 13.94 -10.63 -12.96
C LEU A 57 14.59 -9.73 -11.89
N LEU A 58 14.39 -10.04 -10.60
CA LEU A 58 15.05 -9.32 -9.51
C LEU A 58 16.58 -9.48 -9.56
N GLY A 59 17.06 -10.65 -10.02
CA GLY A 59 18.49 -10.89 -10.27
C GLY A 59 19.00 -10.29 -11.60
N GLY A 60 18.21 -9.51 -12.32
CA GLY A 60 18.58 -8.89 -13.60
C GLY A 60 18.75 -9.88 -14.76
N ARG A 61 18.25 -11.12 -14.62
CA ARG A 61 18.35 -12.14 -15.67
C ARG A 61 17.18 -12.05 -16.64
N PRO A 62 17.42 -12.20 -17.95
CA PRO A 62 16.35 -12.26 -18.93
C PRO A 62 15.51 -13.51 -18.71
N THR A 63 14.20 -13.37 -18.83
CA THR A 63 13.26 -14.49 -18.75
C THR A 63 12.72 -14.77 -20.15
N GLY A 64 12.70 -16.03 -20.56
CA GLY A 64 11.99 -16.44 -21.76
C GLY A 64 10.51 -16.13 -21.58
N GLY A 65 9.99 -15.14 -22.30
CA GLY A 65 8.60 -14.72 -22.18
C GLY A 65 7.68 -15.87 -22.55
N ALA A 66 6.81 -16.27 -21.62
CA ALA A 66 5.74 -17.21 -21.96
C ALA A 66 4.81 -16.54 -22.98
N ASP A 67 4.26 -17.33 -23.91
CA ASP A 67 3.22 -16.83 -24.80
C ASP A 67 1.99 -16.39 -23.99
N VAL A 68 1.16 -15.54 -24.61
CA VAL A 68 0.00 -14.92 -23.95
C VAL A 68 -0.95 -15.94 -23.33
N GLN A 69 -1.17 -17.10 -23.98
CA GLN A 69 -2.07 -18.13 -23.47
C GLN A 69 -1.48 -18.81 -22.24
N THR A 70 -0.21 -19.22 -22.33
CA THR A 70 0.49 -19.85 -21.20
C THR A 70 0.52 -18.92 -19.99
N ARG A 71 0.84 -17.65 -20.21
CA ARG A 71 0.82 -16.62 -19.16
C ARG A 71 -0.57 -16.48 -18.54
N PHE A 72 -1.60 -16.35 -19.35
CA PHE A 72 -2.97 -16.22 -18.85
C PHE A 72 -3.35 -17.40 -17.94
N VAL A 73 -3.13 -18.64 -18.40
CA VAL A 73 -3.47 -19.85 -17.64
C VAL A 73 -2.69 -19.91 -16.32
N GLN A 74 -1.39 -19.65 -16.35
CA GLN A 74 -0.55 -19.60 -15.15
C GLN A 74 -1.06 -18.57 -14.15
N ARG A 75 -1.37 -17.35 -14.60
CA ARG A 75 -1.85 -16.26 -13.75
C ARG A 75 -3.24 -16.53 -13.19
N LEU A 76 -4.14 -17.11 -13.99
CA LEU A 76 -5.47 -17.50 -13.54
C LEU A 76 -5.39 -18.61 -12.48
N ASP A 77 -4.51 -19.58 -12.65
CA ASP A 77 -4.30 -20.61 -11.63
C ASP A 77 -3.70 -20.03 -10.34
N LEU A 78 -2.74 -19.10 -10.44
CA LEU A 78 -2.20 -18.40 -9.27
C LEU A 78 -3.27 -17.62 -8.52
N LEU A 79 -4.15 -16.88 -9.23
CA LEU A 79 -5.29 -16.20 -8.60
C LEU A 79 -6.18 -17.18 -7.85
N ARG A 80 -6.52 -18.31 -8.47
CA ARG A 80 -7.37 -19.32 -7.85
C ARG A 80 -6.74 -20.00 -6.64
N ARG A 81 -5.41 -20.01 -6.52
CA ARG A 81 -4.67 -20.55 -5.37
C ARG A 81 -4.50 -19.54 -4.24
N THR A 82 -4.33 -18.26 -4.58
CA THR A 82 -4.00 -17.20 -3.61
C THR A 82 -5.21 -16.40 -3.13
N ARG A 83 -6.25 -16.29 -3.96
CA ARG A 83 -7.49 -15.56 -3.67
C ARG A 83 -8.59 -16.56 -3.37
N LEU A 84 -8.52 -17.08 -2.14
CA LEU A 84 -9.45 -18.06 -1.61
C LEU A 84 -10.68 -17.36 -1.02
N LYS A 85 -11.77 -18.12 -0.92
CA LYS A 85 -12.96 -17.69 -0.17
C LYS A 85 -12.63 -17.54 1.32
N PRO A 86 -13.47 -16.84 2.11
CA PRO A 86 -13.29 -16.73 3.56
C PRO A 86 -13.16 -18.07 4.29
N ASN A 87 -13.75 -19.13 3.73
CA ASN A 87 -13.63 -20.50 4.23
C ASN A 87 -12.37 -21.26 3.76
N GLY A 88 -11.41 -20.57 3.14
CA GLY A 88 -10.17 -21.16 2.62
C GLY A 88 -10.32 -22.02 1.36
N ARG A 89 -11.53 -22.16 0.79
CA ARG A 89 -11.73 -22.95 -0.43
C ARG A 89 -11.50 -22.10 -1.68
N LYS A 90 -11.02 -22.75 -2.75
CA LYS A 90 -10.95 -22.14 -4.09
C LYS A 90 -12.36 -21.81 -4.61
N TYR A 91 -12.45 -20.78 -5.44
CA TYR A 91 -13.66 -20.52 -6.22
C TYR A 91 -13.88 -21.62 -7.28
N THR A 92 -15.12 -22.07 -7.38
CA THR A 92 -15.57 -23.03 -8.38
C THR A 92 -15.71 -22.36 -9.75
N GLN A 93 -15.78 -23.17 -10.81
CA GLN A 93 -16.02 -22.65 -12.16
C GLN A 93 -17.34 -21.88 -12.25
N GLN A 94 -18.38 -22.34 -11.54
CA GLN A 94 -19.68 -21.67 -11.52
C GLN A 94 -19.58 -20.31 -10.83
N GLU A 95 -18.95 -20.23 -9.66
CA GLU A 95 -18.78 -18.96 -8.93
C GLU A 95 -18.00 -17.93 -9.74
N ILE A 96 -16.95 -18.36 -10.46
CA ILE A 96 -16.17 -17.49 -11.36
C ILE A 96 -17.04 -17.04 -12.55
N ALA A 97 -17.80 -17.96 -13.15
CA ALA A 97 -18.67 -17.67 -14.28
C ALA A 97 -19.74 -16.64 -13.92
N ASP A 98 -20.45 -16.85 -12.82
CA ASP A 98 -21.50 -15.95 -12.33
C ASP A 98 -20.92 -14.56 -12.01
N GLY A 99 -19.79 -14.52 -11.31
CA GLY A 99 -19.16 -13.26 -10.92
C GLY A 99 -18.48 -12.52 -12.07
N ALA A 100 -18.12 -13.21 -13.15
CA ALA A 100 -17.52 -12.63 -14.35
C ALA A 100 -18.53 -12.45 -15.50
N GLY A 101 -19.82 -12.75 -15.30
CA GLY A 101 -20.86 -12.57 -16.31
C GLY A 101 -20.69 -13.45 -17.55
N MET A 102 -20.18 -14.68 -17.39
CA MET A 102 -19.96 -15.63 -18.50
C MET A 102 -20.55 -17.01 -18.20
N SER A 103 -20.58 -17.92 -19.18
CA SER A 103 -21.10 -19.27 -18.93
C SER A 103 -20.10 -20.14 -18.16
N ARG A 104 -20.60 -21.12 -17.40
CA ARG A 104 -19.75 -22.11 -16.70
C ARG A 104 -18.79 -22.84 -17.64
N GLN A 105 -19.25 -23.18 -18.85
CA GLN A 105 -18.43 -23.84 -19.86
C GLN A 105 -17.30 -22.92 -20.35
N GLN A 106 -17.59 -21.61 -20.51
CA GLN A 106 -16.57 -20.63 -20.88
C GLN A 106 -15.51 -20.49 -19.78
N ALA A 107 -15.93 -20.38 -18.52
CA ALA A 107 -15.00 -20.34 -17.39
C ALA A 107 -14.13 -21.61 -17.31
N GLY A 108 -14.74 -22.79 -17.51
CA GLY A 108 -14.01 -24.06 -17.57
C GLY A 108 -12.97 -24.10 -18.69
N ALA A 109 -13.33 -23.70 -19.90
CA ALA A 109 -12.42 -23.68 -21.05
C ALA A 109 -11.24 -22.70 -20.86
N LEU A 110 -11.47 -21.56 -20.21
CA LEU A 110 -10.41 -20.61 -19.85
C LEU A 110 -9.47 -21.17 -18.78
N ILE A 111 -10.02 -21.83 -17.76
CA ILE A 111 -9.24 -22.43 -16.66
C ILE A 111 -8.34 -23.57 -17.15
N ASN A 112 -8.85 -24.39 -18.07
CA ASN A 112 -8.11 -25.53 -18.61
C ASN A 112 -7.15 -25.13 -19.73
N GLY A 113 -7.25 -23.90 -20.25
CA GLY A 113 -6.46 -23.44 -21.38
C GLY A 113 -6.98 -23.89 -22.75
N ASP A 114 -8.15 -24.54 -22.81
CA ASP A 114 -8.82 -24.98 -24.04
C ASP A 114 -9.29 -23.80 -24.91
N ARG A 115 -9.37 -22.59 -24.32
CA ARG A 115 -9.79 -21.36 -25.00
C ARG A 115 -8.80 -20.22 -24.76
N ARG A 116 -8.54 -19.45 -25.83
CA ARG A 116 -7.84 -18.16 -25.70
C ARG A 116 -8.72 -17.08 -25.09
N PRO A 117 -8.24 -16.33 -24.08
CA PRO A 117 -9.00 -15.25 -23.48
C PRO A 117 -9.15 -14.09 -24.48
N THR A 118 -10.29 -13.41 -24.40
CA THR A 118 -10.48 -12.10 -25.02
C THR A 118 -10.15 -11.04 -23.97
N MET A 119 -9.99 -9.78 -24.37
CA MET A 119 -9.78 -8.69 -23.42
C MET A 119 -10.95 -8.57 -22.43
N GLU A 120 -12.17 -8.81 -22.89
CA GLU A 120 -13.38 -8.82 -22.05
C GLU A 120 -13.33 -9.92 -20.99
N HIS A 121 -12.89 -11.14 -21.34
CA HIS A 121 -12.70 -12.20 -20.35
C HIS A 121 -11.66 -11.81 -19.30
N CYS A 122 -10.52 -11.25 -19.72
CA CYS A 122 -9.47 -10.81 -18.81
C CYS A 122 -10.01 -9.76 -17.83
N ASP A 123 -10.71 -8.76 -18.35
CA ASP A 123 -11.28 -7.65 -17.58
C ASP A 123 -12.34 -8.15 -16.58
N ALA A 124 -13.26 -9.01 -17.03
CA ALA A 124 -14.29 -9.59 -16.16
C ALA A 124 -13.70 -10.44 -15.02
N ILE A 125 -12.70 -11.28 -15.31
CA ILE A 125 -12.02 -12.11 -14.31
C ILE A 125 -11.23 -11.24 -13.32
N GLN A 126 -10.54 -10.19 -13.81
CA GLN A 126 -9.80 -9.27 -12.93
C GLN A 126 -10.74 -8.54 -11.96
N ARG A 127 -11.92 -8.09 -12.43
CA ARG A 127 -12.94 -7.50 -11.55
C ARG A 127 -13.46 -8.49 -10.52
N PHE A 128 -13.76 -9.73 -10.92
CA PHE A 128 -14.21 -10.77 -10.02
C PHE A 128 -13.22 -11.02 -8.87
N PHE A 129 -11.93 -11.18 -9.19
CA PHE A 129 -10.88 -11.37 -8.18
C PHE A 129 -10.40 -10.08 -7.51
N ARG A 130 -10.96 -8.92 -7.89
CA ARG A 130 -10.57 -7.58 -7.40
C ARG A 130 -9.08 -7.30 -7.54
N VAL A 131 -8.49 -7.70 -8.66
CA VAL A 131 -7.10 -7.42 -9.00
C VAL A 131 -7.00 -6.27 -10.01
N HIS A 132 -5.83 -5.66 -10.07
CA HIS A 132 -5.57 -4.52 -10.96
C HIS A 132 -5.72 -4.90 -12.44
N ALA A 133 -6.09 -3.91 -13.25
CA ALA A 133 -6.07 -4.04 -14.70
C ALA A 133 -4.66 -4.38 -15.17
N GLY A 134 -4.54 -5.35 -16.07
CA GLY A 134 -3.25 -5.83 -16.57
C GLY A 134 -2.70 -7.04 -15.83
N PHE A 135 -3.29 -7.45 -14.69
CA PHE A 135 -2.85 -8.64 -13.96
C PHE A 135 -2.78 -9.87 -14.88
N LEU A 136 -3.74 -10.07 -15.78
CA LEU A 136 -3.77 -11.25 -16.65
C LEU A 136 -3.05 -11.05 -17.99
N THR A 137 -2.74 -9.81 -18.38
CA THR A 137 -2.32 -9.48 -19.75
C THR A 137 -0.92 -8.87 -19.84
N ALA A 138 -0.47 -8.14 -18.81
CA ALA A 138 0.82 -7.46 -18.82
C ALA A 138 1.99 -8.44 -18.98
N GLU A 139 3.07 -7.99 -19.62
CA GLU A 139 4.32 -8.75 -19.68
C GLU A 139 4.91 -8.93 -18.27
N ASP A 140 5.70 -9.99 -18.06
CA ASP A 140 6.21 -10.30 -16.70
C ASP A 140 7.04 -9.17 -16.06
N PRO A 141 7.96 -8.48 -16.78
CA PRO A 141 8.69 -7.35 -16.20
C PRO A 141 7.78 -6.18 -15.83
N GLU A 142 6.75 -5.91 -16.65
CA GLU A 142 5.80 -4.82 -16.43
C GLU A 142 4.88 -5.12 -15.24
N ALA A 143 4.35 -6.34 -15.15
CA ALA A 143 3.50 -6.78 -14.06
C ALA A 143 4.25 -6.73 -12.71
N LEU A 144 5.52 -7.15 -12.70
CA LEU A 144 6.37 -7.07 -11.52
C LEU A 144 6.70 -5.61 -11.14
N ALA A 145 7.03 -4.77 -12.12
CA ALA A 145 7.29 -3.35 -11.89
C ALA A 145 6.05 -2.65 -11.30
N GLY A 146 4.86 -2.94 -11.81
CA GLY A 146 3.61 -2.39 -11.28
C GLY A 146 3.29 -2.86 -9.86
N ALA A 147 3.65 -4.09 -9.49
CA ALA A 147 3.54 -4.57 -8.11
C ALA A 147 4.52 -3.83 -7.18
N LEU A 148 5.78 -3.69 -7.59
CA LEU A 148 6.80 -2.96 -6.81
C LEU A 148 6.49 -1.47 -6.69
N GLN A 149 5.89 -0.84 -7.70
CA GLN A 149 5.43 0.56 -7.62
C GLN A 149 4.37 0.74 -6.54
N ARG A 150 3.47 -0.22 -6.32
CA ARG A 150 2.52 -0.14 -5.19
C ARG A 150 3.23 -0.24 -3.85
N THR A 151 4.21 -1.15 -3.74
CA THR A 151 5.08 -1.23 -2.55
C THR A 151 5.88 0.06 -2.34
N GLU A 152 6.38 0.69 -3.40
CA GLU A 152 7.05 1.99 -3.36
C GLU A 152 6.13 3.06 -2.74
N GLN A 153 4.86 3.12 -3.16
CA GLN A 153 3.88 4.06 -2.60
C GLN A 153 3.58 3.77 -1.11
N GLU A 154 3.46 2.50 -0.72
CA GLU A 154 3.27 2.11 0.68
C GLU A 154 4.44 2.58 1.56
N LEU A 155 5.69 2.38 1.10
CA LEU A 155 6.89 2.83 1.82
C LEU A 155 6.98 4.36 1.88
N LEU A 156 6.68 5.06 0.78
CA LEU A 156 6.64 6.52 0.78
C LEU A 156 5.61 7.06 1.79
N GLN A 157 4.44 6.43 1.87
CA GLN A 157 3.42 6.82 2.85
C GLN A 157 3.89 6.59 4.28
N GLN A 158 4.51 5.44 4.58
CA GLN A 158 5.07 5.16 5.91
C GLN A 158 6.15 6.16 6.31
N LEU A 159 6.99 6.57 5.36
CA LEU A 159 8.01 7.57 5.60
C LEU A 159 7.41 8.94 5.90
N ALA A 160 6.42 9.36 5.12
CA ALA A 160 5.68 10.59 5.38
C ALA A 160 4.96 10.55 6.74
N ASP A 161 4.44 9.40 7.15
CA ASP A 161 3.81 9.23 8.47
C ASP A 161 4.83 9.36 9.60
N ARG A 162 6.01 8.76 9.45
CA ARG A 162 7.12 8.86 10.42
C ARG A 162 7.63 10.30 10.53
N GLU A 163 7.79 10.99 9.42
CA GLU A 163 8.20 12.40 9.39
C GLU A 163 7.13 13.29 10.06
N ARG A 164 5.84 13.05 9.79
CA ARG A 164 4.75 13.76 10.48
C ARG A 164 4.72 13.50 11.98
N GLN A 165 4.98 12.26 12.42
CA GLN A 165 5.06 11.92 13.84
C GLN A 165 6.28 12.56 14.51
N ALA A 166 7.42 12.62 13.83
CA ALA A 166 8.63 13.27 14.35
C ALA A 166 8.51 14.80 14.38
N ALA A 167 7.77 15.39 13.44
CA ALA A 167 7.49 16.82 13.37
C ALA A 167 6.28 17.24 14.21
N ALA A 168 5.48 16.29 14.71
CA ALA A 168 4.46 16.60 15.67
C ALA A 168 5.14 17.19 16.91
N PRO A 169 4.73 18.38 17.38
CA PRO A 169 5.28 18.92 18.61
C PRO A 169 5.09 17.85 19.68
N ALA A 170 6.12 17.64 20.51
CA ALA A 170 6.08 16.74 21.66
C ALA A 170 5.04 17.27 22.65
N ASP A 171 3.78 17.04 22.31
CA ASP A 171 2.56 17.11 23.10
C ASP A 171 2.69 18.08 24.29
N ASP A 172 2.92 19.37 24.02
CA ASP A 172 3.30 20.38 25.01
C ASP A 172 2.28 20.33 26.17
N PRO A 173 2.68 19.84 27.36
CA PRO A 173 1.77 19.67 28.47
C PRO A 173 1.07 20.97 28.85
N LEU A 174 1.74 22.12 28.62
CA LEU A 174 1.16 23.43 28.83
C LEU A 174 0.08 23.76 27.79
N GLU A 175 0.32 23.51 26.51
CA GLU A 175 -0.66 23.70 25.43
C GLU A 175 -1.93 22.84 25.66
N ARG A 176 -1.76 21.59 26.13
CA ARG A 176 -2.88 20.69 26.47
C ARG A 176 -3.67 21.19 27.68
N LEU A 177 -2.97 21.63 28.74
CA LEU A 177 -3.60 22.26 29.91
C LEU A 177 -4.41 23.51 29.52
N LEU A 178 -3.86 24.32 28.61
CA LEU A 178 -4.50 25.54 28.11
C LEU A 178 -5.79 25.26 27.29
N GLN A 179 -5.83 24.12 26.60
CA GLN A 179 -6.96 23.69 25.76
C GLN A 179 -8.04 22.94 26.56
N ASP A 180 -7.66 21.96 27.38
CA ASP A 180 -8.60 21.06 28.07
C ASP A 180 -9.31 21.70 29.27
N HIS A 181 -8.68 22.70 29.91
CA HIS A 181 -9.19 23.27 31.16
C HIS A 181 -9.74 24.70 31.02
N GLY A 182 -10.02 25.15 29.79
CA GLY A 182 -10.66 26.45 29.55
C GLY A 182 -9.82 27.66 29.98
N VAL A 183 -8.52 27.48 30.22
CA VAL A 183 -7.59 28.52 30.70
C VAL A 183 -7.53 29.68 29.72
N ARG A 184 -7.56 29.41 28.40
CA ARG A 184 -7.67 30.45 27.36
C ARG A 184 -8.91 31.33 27.53
N GLY A 185 -10.05 30.74 27.91
CA GLY A 185 -11.29 31.49 28.14
C GLY A 185 -11.28 32.31 29.42
N ILE A 186 -10.52 31.88 30.44
CA ILE A 186 -10.31 32.65 31.67
C ILE A 186 -9.37 33.82 31.38
N ALA A 187 -8.22 33.56 30.72
CA ALA A 187 -7.27 34.59 30.33
C ALA A 187 -7.91 35.67 29.45
N TRP A 188 -8.73 35.28 28.47
CA TRP A 188 -9.43 36.22 27.59
C TRP A 188 -10.43 37.11 28.32
N ARG A 189 -11.17 36.56 29.31
CA ARG A 189 -12.10 37.33 30.14
C ARG A 189 -11.38 38.22 31.15
N ALA A 190 -10.28 37.74 31.75
CA ALA A 190 -9.45 38.52 32.67
C ALA A 190 -8.82 39.73 31.97
N ALA A 191 -8.40 39.58 30.71
CA ALA A 191 -7.87 40.68 29.91
C ALA A 191 -8.90 41.81 29.66
N GLN A 192 -10.19 41.48 29.64
CA GLN A 192 -11.29 42.44 29.47
C GLN A 192 -11.71 43.12 30.78
N LEU A 193 -11.10 42.77 31.92
CA LEU A 193 -11.41 43.43 33.18
C LEU A 193 -10.91 44.89 33.16
N PRO A 194 -11.73 45.83 33.66
CA PRO A 194 -11.53 47.26 33.41
C PRO A 194 -10.41 47.92 34.22
N THR A 195 -9.89 47.28 35.28
CA THR A 195 -8.79 47.81 36.08
C THR A 195 -7.82 46.71 36.51
N ASP A 196 -6.58 47.08 36.78
CA ASP A 196 -5.53 46.13 37.18
C ASP A 196 -5.85 45.45 38.52
N GLN A 197 -6.48 46.17 39.46
CA GLN A 197 -6.97 45.58 40.72
C GLN A 197 -7.94 44.40 40.53
N HIS A 198 -8.73 44.40 39.45
CA HIS A 198 -9.61 43.26 39.15
C HIS A 198 -8.84 42.08 38.58
N ARG A 199 -7.74 42.32 37.87
CA ARG A 199 -6.85 41.27 37.34
C ARG A 199 -6.03 40.65 38.46
N ASP A 200 -5.56 41.46 39.41
CA ASP A 200 -4.82 41.00 40.59
C ASP A 200 -5.65 40.02 41.44
N LYS A 201 -6.94 40.30 41.63
CA LYS A 201 -7.85 39.39 42.34
C LYS A 201 -8.04 38.03 41.64
N VAL A 202 -8.00 38.01 40.30
CA VAL A 202 -8.07 36.74 39.55
C VAL A 202 -6.80 35.93 39.78
N ALA A 203 -5.63 36.58 39.85
CA ALA A 203 -4.37 35.91 40.18
C ALA A 203 -4.40 35.36 41.63
N GLU A 204 -4.85 36.14 42.60
CA GLU A 204 -4.98 35.69 44.00
C GLU A 204 -5.92 34.47 44.15
N TRP A 205 -7.04 34.43 43.41
CA TRP A 205 -7.94 33.27 43.44
C TRP A 205 -7.33 32.03 42.76
N LEU A 206 -6.53 32.21 41.71
CA LEU A 206 -5.79 31.11 41.09
C LEU A 206 -4.75 30.54 42.06
N ASP A 207 -4.01 31.40 42.77
CA ASP A 207 -3.03 30.99 43.77
C ASP A 207 -3.69 30.23 44.94
N MET A 208 -4.83 30.73 45.44
CA MET A 208 -5.61 30.06 46.49
C MET A 208 -6.12 28.67 46.05
N LEU A 209 -6.58 28.53 44.81
CA LEU A 209 -7.01 27.25 44.25
C LEU A 209 -5.83 26.29 44.12
N LEU A 210 -4.68 26.76 43.63
CA LEU A 210 -3.46 25.95 43.51
C LEU A 210 -2.93 25.49 44.87
N GLU A 211 -3.00 26.33 45.90
CA GLU A 211 -2.66 25.95 47.28
C GLU A 211 -3.63 24.91 47.85
N SER A 212 -4.93 25.02 47.55
CA SER A 212 -5.93 24.05 48.00
C SER A 212 -5.75 22.66 47.37
N VAL A 213 -5.27 22.60 46.12
CA VAL A 213 -5.01 21.33 45.41
C VAL A 213 -3.70 20.69 45.86
N LYS A 214 -2.70 21.48 46.29
CA LYS A 214 -1.43 20.99 46.86
C LYS A 214 -1.56 20.37 48.25
N ARG A 215 -2.71 20.49 48.93
CA ARG A 215 -3.04 19.70 50.12
C ARG A 215 -3.92 18.51 49.78
N PRO A 216 -3.34 17.35 49.50
CA PRO A 216 -4.01 16.10 49.79
C PRO A 216 -3.10 15.25 50.67
N GLU A 217 -3.19 15.38 52.01
CA GLU A 217 -2.94 14.28 52.98
C GLU A 217 -3.44 14.73 54.37
N SER A 218 -4.57 14.17 54.79
CA SER A 218 -4.90 13.82 56.19
C SER A 218 -5.88 12.67 56.17
#